data_AF-A0A946FK78-F1
#
_entry.id   AF-A0A946FK78-F1
#
_cell.length_a   1.000
_cell.length_b   1.000
_cell.length_c   1.000
_cell.angle_alpha   90.00
_cell.angle_beta   90.00
_cell.angle_gamma   90.00
#
_symmetry.space_group_name_H-M   'P 1'
#
loop_
_entity.id
_entity.type
_entity.pdbx_description
1 polymer ?
#
loop_
_entity_poly.entity_id
_entity_poly.type
_entity_poly.pdbx_seq_one_letter_code
_entity_poly.pdbx_strand_id
1 'polypeptide(L)' 'MKHIAYIAIGSNMGNPSDNCIEAIREISKNASIKIISKSSFYQTSPIG' A
#
# COMPACT_ATOMS: atom_id res chain seq x y z
N MET A 1 -14.73 -15.70 -9.36
CA MET A 1 -13.32 -16.06 -9.63
C MET A 1 -12.44 -15.20 -8.76
N LYS A 2 -11.31 -15.69 -8.24
CA LYS A 2 -10.36 -14.88 -7.45
C LYS A 2 -9.16 -14.54 -8.32
N HIS A 3 -8.71 -13.29 -8.26
CA HIS A 3 -7.52 -12.82 -8.94
C HIS A 3 -6.47 -12.39 -7.91
N ILE A 4 -5.20 -12.59 -8.24
CA ILE A 4 -4.08 -12.04 -7.47
C ILE A 4 -3.62 -10.79 -8.20
N ALA A 5 -3.52 -9.69 -7.46
CA ALA A 5 -3.01 -8.42 -7.94
C ALA A 5 -1.90 -7.93 -7.01
N TYR A 6 -0.94 -7.21 -7.57
CA TYR A 6 0.13 -6.54 -6.84
C TYR A 6 -0.05 -5.03 -7.01
N ILE A 7 0.01 -4.29 -5.91
CA ILE A 7 -0.21 -2.85 -5.87
C ILE A 7 1.04 -2.21 -5.26
N ALA A 8 1.66 -1.29 -6.00
CA ALA A 8 2.73 -0.45 -5.46
C ALA A 8 2.12 0.72 -4.67
N ILE A 9 2.65 0.99 -3.48
CA ILE A 9 2.23 2.10 -2.61
C ILE A 9 3.47 2.92 -2.29
N GLY A 10 3.37 4.25 -2.41
CA GLY A 10 4.45 5.18 -2.08
C GLY A 10 3.90 6.54 -1.65
N SER A 11 4.65 7.23 -0.81
CA SER A 11 4.34 8.58 -0.33
C SER A 11 5.65 9.34 -0.10
N ASN A 12 5.66 10.64 -0.41
CA ASN A 12 6.82 11.52 -0.20
C ASN A 12 6.49 12.80 0.59
N MET A 13 5.26 12.93 1.10
CA MET A 13 4.76 14.12 1.81
C MET A 13 4.25 13.76 3.20
N GLY A 14 4.33 14.69 4.15
CA GLY A 14 3.82 14.53 5.51
C GLY A 14 4.54 13.40 6.27
N ASN A 15 3.77 12.42 6.78
CA ASN A 15 4.32 11.18 7.34
C ASN A 15 4.10 10.00 6.36
N PRO A 16 5.10 9.65 5.52
CA PRO A 16 4.94 8.64 4.49
C PRO A 16 4.56 7.26 5.01
N SER A 17 5.06 6.86 6.17
CA SER A 17 4.74 5.56 6.76
C SER A 17 3.26 5.49 7.11
N ASP A 18 2.73 6.51 7.79
CA ASP A 18 1.33 6.57 8.19
C ASP A 18 0.41 6.60 6.96
N ASN A 19 0.78 7.37 5.93
CA ASN A 19 0.04 7.43 4.66
C ASN A 19 -0.05 6.05 3.99
N CYS A 20 1.07 5.31 3.94
CA CYS A 20 1.09 3.96 3.37
C CYS A 20 0.26 2.97 4.19
N ILE A 21 0.33 3.05 5.53
CA ILE A 21 -0.48 2.22 6.44
C ILE A 21 -1.97 2.50 6.22
N GLU A 22 -2.35 3.77 6.14
CA GLU A 22 -3.72 4.20 5.92
C GLU A 22 -4.26 3.74 4.56
N ALA A 23 -3.46 3.85 3.50
CA ALA A 23 -3.84 3.34 2.18
C ALA A 23 -4.12 1.82 2.21
N ILE A 24 -3.26 1.03 2.87
CA ILE A 24 -3.49 -0.42 3.04
C ILE A 24 -4.78 -0.67 3.84
N ARG A 25 -5.02 0.11 4.89
CA ARG A 25 -6.23 0.03 5.72
C ARG A 25 -7.49 0.30 4.89
N GLU A 26 -7.52 1.37 4.10
CA GLU A 26 -8.65 1.69 3.23
C GLU A 26 -8.91 0.61 2.19
N ILE A 27 -7.87 0.07 1.55
CA ILE A 27 -8.01 -1.04 0.60
C ILE A 27 -8.64 -2.27 1.29
N SER A 28 -8.22 -2.58 2.52
CA SER A 28 -8.74 -3.72 3.28
C SER A 28 -10.20 -3.59 3.73
N LYS A 29 -10.78 -2.37 3.72
CA LYS A 29 -12.20 -2.17 4.08
C LYS A 29 -13.15 -2.69 3.01
N ASN A 30 -12.70 -2.86 1.77
CA ASN A 30 -13.54 -3.40 0.70
C ASN A 30 -13.72 -4.91 0.89
N ALA A 31 -14.95 -5.37 1.09
CA ALA A 31 -15.28 -6.78 1.32
C ALA A 31 -14.87 -7.74 0.17
N SER A 32 -14.66 -7.21 -1.03
CA SER A 32 -14.19 -7.99 -2.19
C SER A 32 -12.66 -8.11 -2.25
N ILE A 33 -11.93 -7.39 -1.39
CA ILE A 33 -10.48 -7.33 -1.38
C ILE A 33 -9.94 -7.98 -0.12
N LYS A 34 -9.00 -8.92 -0.28
CA LYS A 34 -8.27 -9.54 0.83
C LYS A 34 -6.78 -9.25 0.66
N ILE A 35 -6.19 -8.52 1.61
CA ILE A 35 -4.73 -8.38 1.70
C ILE A 35 -4.17 -9.72 2.19
N ILE A 36 -3.38 -10.39 1.34
CA ILE A 36 -2.75 -11.68 1.67
C ILE A 36 -1.27 -11.54 2.03
N SER A 37 -0.64 -10.42 1.67
CA SER A 37 0.75 -10.12 1.99
C SER A 37 1.00 -8.61 1.87
N LYS A 38 2.04 -8.14 2.57
CA LYS A 38 2.60 -6.79 2.45
C LYS A 38 4.13 -6.87 2.51
N SER A 39 4.82 -6.08 1.72
CA SER A 39 6.27 -5.94 1.84
C SER A 39 6.65 -5.15 3.10
N SER A 40 7.95 -5.12 3.41
CA SER A 40 8.52 -4.08 4.27
C SER A 40 8.36 -2.71 3.62
N PHE A 41 8.46 -1.65 4.43
CA PHE A 41 8.62 -0.30 3.92
C PHE A 41 10.06 -0.05 3.49
N TYR A 42 10.22 0.71 2.41
CA TYR A 42 11.52 1.12 1.87
C TYR A 42 11.52 2.63 1.72
N GLN A 43 12.61 3.27 2.14
CA GLN A 43 12.86 4.67 1.85
C GLN A 43 13.68 4.76 0.56
N THR A 44 13.21 5.57 -0.39
CA THR A 44 13.82 5.72 -1.71
C THR A 44 13.91 7.18 -2.08
N SER A 45 14.94 7.56 -2.84
CA SER A 45 15.02 8.90 -3.44
C SER A 45 13.92 9.08 -4.51
N PRO A 46 13.34 10.28 -4.67
CA PRO A 46 12.48 10.59 -5.80
C PRO A 46 13.22 10.40 -7.13
N ILE A 47 12.53 9.88 -8.14
CA ILE A 47 13.05 9.71 -9.49
C ILE A 47 12.10 10.44 -10.45
N GLY A 48 12.62 11.35 -11.26
CA GLY A 48 11.83 12.19 -12.18
C GLY A 48 12.19 13.66 -12.11
#